data_AF-A0A1B2A3F0-F1
#
_entry.id   AF-A0A1B2A3F0-F1
#
_cell.length_a   1.000
_cell.length_b   1.000
_cell.length_c   1.000
_cell.angle_alpha   90.00
_cell.angle_beta   90.00
_cell.angle_gamma   90.00
#
_symmetry.space_group_name_H-M   'P 1'
#
loop_
_entity.id
_entity.type
_entity.pdbx_description
1 polymer ?
#
loop_
_entity_poly.entity_id
_entity_poly.type
_entity_poly.pdbx_seq_one_letter_code
_entity_poly.pdbx_strand_id
1 'polypeptide(L)'
;MRRMKQRFGLLLAVVATFGLMLMVSHQPVQAEKVTYSVTPVYPDNQTDTELGYYDLKVTPGRKQEVGVRVQNSGTKPITVDVTPTTATTNENGLIDYTGTNTKRDYPSGSCKI
;
A
#
# COMPACT_ATOMS: atom_id res chain seq x y z
N MET A 1 40.28 -17.23 47.13
CA MET A 1 39.42 -18.20 46.40
C MET A 1 37.95 -17.77 46.25
N ARG A 2 37.29 -17.17 47.26
CA ARG A 2 35.86 -16.76 47.20
C ARG A 2 35.53 -15.72 46.10
N ARG A 3 36.35 -14.67 45.96
CA ARG A 3 36.20 -13.64 44.90
C ARG A 3 36.44 -14.17 43.48
N MET A 4 37.30 -15.18 43.33
CA MET A 4 37.61 -15.81 42.03
C MET A 4 36.45 -16.69 41.54
N LYS A 5 35.81 -17.45 42.45
CA LYS A 5 34.59 -18.22 42.17
C LYS A 5 33.40 -17.31 41.83
N GLN A 6 33.28 -16.13 42.47
CA GLN A 6 32.25 -15.14 42.15
C GLN A 6 32.45 -14.47 40.78
N ARG A 7 33.69 -14.12 40.41
CA ARG A 7 34.00 -13.58 39.08
C ARG A 7 33.78 -14.61 37.98
N PHE A 8 34.13 -15.87 38.24
CA PHE A 8 33.88 -16.97 37.31
C PHE A 8 32.37 -17.24 37.12
N GLY A 9 31.59 -17.19 38.21
CA GLY A 9 30.13 -17.30 38.13
C GLY A 9 29.47 -16.14 37.40
N LEU A 10 29.94 -14.91 37.60
CA LEU A 10 29.46 -13.72 36.87
C LEU A 10 29.75 -13.84 35.36
N LEU A 11 30.95 -14.30 35.00
CA LEU A 11 31.33 -14.52 33.60
C LEU A 11 30.47 -15.59 32.94
N LEU A 12 30.20 -16.71 33.63
CA LEU A 12 29.30 -17.75 33.15
C LEU A 12 27.86 -17.23 32.98
N ALA A 13 27.38 -16.38 33.90
CA ALA A 13 26.06 -15.77 33.79
C ALA A 13 25.95 -14.83 32.58
N VAL A 14 26.98 -14.02 32.32
CA VAL A 14 27.01 -13.11 31.15
C VAL A 14 27.08 -13.88 29.83
N VAL A 15 27.84 -14.96 29.78
CA VAL A 15 27.92 -15.82 28.59
C VAL A 15 26.59 -16.55 28.36
N ALA A 16 25.93 -17.00 29.43
CA ALA A 16 24.62 -17.65 29.34
C ALA A 16 23.52 -16.68 28.86
N THR A 17 23.50 -15.44 29.37
CA THR A 17 22.53 -14.43 28.92
C THR A 17 22.79 -14.01 27.47
N PHE A 18 24.06 -13.87 27.06
CA PHE A 18 24.41 -13.60 25.67
C PHE A 18 24.02 -14.74 24.73
N GLY A 19 24.26 -16.00 25.15
CA GLY A 19 23.84 -17.19 24.39
C GLY A 19 22.32 -17.30 24.24
N LEU A 20 21.55 -16.93 25.27
CA LEU A 20 20.09 -16.89 25.21
C LEU A 20 19.58 -15.80 24.25
N MET A 21 20.29 -14.67 24.15
CA MET A 21 19.94 -13.58 23.23
C MET A 21 20.14 -13.95 21.75
N LEU A 22 21.04 -14.89 21.46
CA LEU A 22 21.27 -15.41 20.11
C LEU A 22 20.22 -16.44 19.65
N MET A 23 19.38 -16.94 20.56
CA MET A 23 18.29 -17.89 20.27
C MET A 23 17.00 -17.18 19.80
N VAL A 24 17.03 -15.87 19.55
CA VAL A 24 15.88 -15.14 18.99
C VAL A 24 15.64 -15.62 17.57
N SER A 25 14.57 -16.38 17.40
CA SER A 25 14.12 -16.89 16.10
C SER A 25 13.73 -15.72 15.20
N HIS A 26 14.47 -15.56 14.10
CA HIS A 26 14.13 -14.61 13.06
C HIS A 26 12.99 -15.20 12.24
N GLN A 27 11.76 -14.71 12.46
CA GLN A 27 10.65 -15.03 11.57
C GLN A 27 10.88 -14.35 10.22
N PRO A 28 10.88 -15.09 9.10
CA PRO A 28 10.98 -14.46 7.79
C PRO A 28 9.72 -13.63 7.56
N VAL A 29 9.88 -12.30 7.51
CA VAL A 29 8.80 -11.41 7.07
C VAL A 29 8.75 -11.49 5.54
N GLN A 30 7.72 -12.14 5.02
CA GLN A 30 7.39 -12.05 3.60
C GLN A 30 6.57 -10.77 3.38
N ALA A 31 7.10 -9.87 2.56
CA ALA A 31 6.29 -8.79 2.01
C ALA A 31 5.30 -9.41 1.02
N GLU A 32 4.01 -9.14 1.21
CA GLU A 32 2.98 -9.52 0.26
C GLU A 32 3.24 -8.77 -1.05
N LYS A 33 3.77 -9.48 -2.04
CA LYS A 33 4.07 -8.90 -3.34
C LYS A 33 2.75 -8.75 -4.10
N VAL A 34 2.36 -7.52 -4.38
CA VAL A 34 1.30 -7.26 -5.36
C VAL A 34 1.76 -7.82 -6.70
N THR A 35 1.03 -8.80 -7.22
CA THR A 35 1.39 -9.53 -8.45
C THR A 35 0.62 -9.03 -9.67
N TYR A 36 -0.08 -7.91 -9.57
CA TYR A 36 -0.76 -7.28 -10.69
C TYR A 36 -0.36 -5.81 -10.84
N SER A 37 -0.51 -5.28 -12.05
CA SER A 37 -0.39 -3.86 -12.34
C SER A 37 -1.66 -3.35 -13.00
N VAL A 38 -1.94 -2.06 -12.80
CA VAL A 38 -3.05 -1.35 -13.44
C VAL A 38 -2.46 -0.12 -14.13
N THR A 39 -2.76 0.04 -15.41
CA THR A 39 -2.29 1.18 -16.23
C THR A 39 -3.46 1.80 -16.98
N PRO A 40 -3.54 3.13 -17.10
CA PRO A 40 -4.56 3.78 -17.91
C PRO A 40 -4.37 3.44 -19.39
N VAL A 41 -5.48 3.37 -20.12
CA VAL A 41 -5.48 3.32 -21.60
C VAL A 41 -5.85 4.72 -22.07
N TYR A 42 -4.83 5.51 -22.41
CA TYR A 42 -5.02 6.94 -22.68
C TYR A 42 -5.85 7.21 -23.95
N PRO A 43 -6.91 8.03 -23.87
CA PRO A 43 -7.63 8.57 -25.02
C PRO A 43 -6.90 9.78 -25.61
N ASP A 44 -7.29 10.18 -26.82
CA ASP A 44 -6.66 11.29 -27.57
C ASP A 44 -6.69 12.65 -26.86
N ASN A 45 -7.60 12.84 -25.90
CA ASN A 45 -7.74 14.09 -25.14
C ASN A 45 -7.00 14.08 -23.78
N GLN A 46 -6.13 13.09 -23.55
CA GLN A 46 -5.16 13.13 -22.45
C GLN A 46 -4.16 14.28 -22.69
N THR A 47 -3.87 15.06 -21.66
CA THR A 47 -2.94 16.20 -21.73
C THR A 47 -1.47 15.76 -21.75
N ASP A 48 -1.15 14.72 -20.97
CA ASP A 48 0.21 14.17 -20.82
C ASP A 48 0.15 12.64 -20.71
N THR A 49 0.82 11.94 -21.63
CA THR A 49 0.84 10.47 -21.71
C THR A 49 1.86 9.81 -20.80
N GLU A 50 2.74 10.57 -20.14
CA GLU A 50 3.73 10.05 -19.18
C GLU A 50 3.16 9.92 -17.76
N LEU A 51 1.92 10.37 -17.55
CA LEU A 51 1.24 10.27 -16.27
C LEU A 51 0.90 8.81 -15.92
N GLY A 52 0.57 8.56 -14.66
CA GLY A 52 0.02 7.29 -14.18
C GLY A 52 -1.49 7.32 -13.94
N TYR A 53 -2.12 8.45 -14.26
CA TYR A 53 -3.53 8.75 -14.02
C TYR A 53 -4.10 9.56 -15.20
N TYR A 54 -5.43 9.72 -15.22
CA TYR A 54 -6.13 10.50 -16.23
C TYR A 54 -6.08 12.00 -15.95
N ASP A 55 -5.60 12.77 -16.92
CA ASP A 55 -5.71 14.22 -16.98
C ASP A 55 -6.31 14.57 -18.35
N LEU A 56 -7.64 14.68 -18.38
CA LEU A 56 -8.40 14.73 -19.62
C LEU A 56 -8.91 16.14 -19.89
N LYS A 57 -8.64 16.64 -21.10
CA LYS A 57 -9.27 17.84 -21.61
C LYS A 57 -10.69 17.51 -22.08
N VAL A 58 -11.66 17.69 -21.19
CA VAL A 58 -13.07 17.36 -21.43
C VAL A 58 -13.91 18.60 -21.75
N THR A 59 -15.04 18.38 -22.44
CA THR A 59 -16.10 19.40 -22.58
C THR A 59 -17.17 19.13 -21.52
N PRO A 60 -17.59 20.13 -20.73
CA PRO A 60 -18.60 19.95 -19.69
C PRO A 60 -19.88 19.28 -20.21
N GLY A 61 -20.43 18.34 -19.44
CA GLY A 61 -21.66 17.61 -19.78
C GLY A 61 -21.52 16.51 -20.84
N ARG A 62 -20.33 16.32 -21.44
CA ARG A 62 -20.06 15.16 -22.31
C ARG A 62 -19.67 13.94 -21.48
N LYS A 63 -20.20 12.78 -21.88
CA LYS A 63 -19.76 11.48 -21.37
C LYS A 63 -18.63 10.96 -22.25
N GLN A 64 -17.63 10.35 -21.63
CA GLN A 64 -16.51 9.72 -22.30
C GLN A 64 -16.21 8.40 -21.60
N GLU A 65 -15.86 7.39 -22.38
CA GLU A 65 -15.40 6.11 -21.87
C GLU A 65 -13.89 6.16 -21.59
N VAL A 66 -13.46 5.55 -20.49
CA VAL A 66 -12.06 5.42 -20.10
C VAL A 66 -11.80 3.95 -19.74
N GLY A 67 -10.60 3.47 -20.08
CA GLY A 67 -10.23 2.06 -19.88
C GLY A 67 -9.01 1.90 -18.98
N VAL A 68 -8.90 0.78 -18.28
CA VAL A 68 -7.65 0.42 -17.60
C VAL A 68 -7.19 -0.94 -18.09
N ARG A 69 -5.89 -1.09 -18.27
CA ARG A 69 -5.26 -2.37 -18.53
C ARG A 69 -4.77 -2.95 -17.21
N VAL A 70 -5.34 -4.09 -16.85
CA VAL A 70 -4.90 -4.90 -15.71
C VAL A 70 -4.02 -6.02 -16.22
N GLN A 71 -2.81 -6.15 -15.68
CA GLN A 71 -1.89 -7.22 -16.02
C GLN A 71 -1.59 -8.06 -14.79
N ASN A 72 -1.89 -9.36 -14.84
CA ASN A 72 -1.46 -10.32 -13.83
C ASN A 72 -0.04 -10.82 -14.17
N SER A 73 0.93 -10.50 -13.33
CA SER A 73 2.32 -10.98 -13.40
C SER A 73 2.60 -12.16 -12.47
N GLY A 74 1.59 -12.61 -11.72
CA GLY A 74 1.66 -13.78 -10.84
C GLY A 74 1.47 -15.10 -11.60
N THR A 75 1.72 -16.20 -10.89
CA THR A 75 1.56 -17.56 -11.43
C THR A 75 0.17 -18.16 -11.17
N LYS A 76 -0.65 -17.48 -10.38
CA LYS A 76 -2.01 -17.92 -10.03
C LYS A 76 -3.05 -17.00 -10.70
N PRO A 77 -4.22 -17.51 -11.10
CA PRO A 77 -5.34 -16.69 -11.53
C PRO A 77 -5.75 -15.70 -10.43
N ILE A 78 -6.23 -14.52 -10.84
CA ILE A 78 -6.78 -13.49 -9.96
C ILE A 78 -8.19 -13.11 -10.42
N THR A 79 -9.02 -12.72 -9.46
CA THR A 79 -10.32 -12.07 -9.72
C THR A 79 -10.17 -10.59 -9.41
N VAL A 80 -10.74 -9.74 -10.26
CA VAL A 80 -10.61 -8.28 -10.13
C VAL A 80 -11.99 -7.65 -10.12
N ASP A 81 -12.34 -7.01 -9.01
CA ASP A 81 -13.54 -6.20 -8.87
C ASP A 81 -13.20 -4.73 -9.10
N VAL A 82 -13.88 -4.10 -10.05
CA VAL A 82 -13.63 -2.70 -10.43
C VAL A 82 -14.80 -1.85 -10.01
N THR A 83 -14.57 -0.91 -9.10
CA THR A 83 -15.56 0.07 -8.66
C THR A 83 -14.96 1.48 -8.76
N PRO A 84 -15.62 2.43 -9.44
CA PRO A 84 -15.18 3.82 -9.42
C PRO A 84 -15.39 4.40 -8.02
N THR A 85 -14.32 4.92 -7.43
CA THR A 85 -14.36 5.58 -6.11
C THR A 85 -13.87 7.01 -6.24
N THR A 86 -14.63 7.96 -5.69
CA THR A 86 -14.15 9.34 -5.53
C THR A 86 -13.12 9.38 -4.42
N ALA A 87 -11.92 9.85 -4.73
CA ALA A 87 -10.87 10.04 -3.72
C ALA A 87 -11.29 11.10 -2.70
N THR A 88 -11.03 10.83 -1.42
CA THR A 88 -11.23 11.78 -0.31
C THR A 88 -9.93 11.98 0.46
N THR A 89 -9.93 12.87 1.43
CA THR A 89 -8.81 13.03 2.37
C THR A 89 -9.19 12.40 3.70
N ASN A 90 -8.36 11.50 4.24
CA ASN A 90 -8.58 10.92 5.56
C ASN A 90 -8.13 11.86 6.68
N GLU A 91 -8.36 11.46 7.94
CA GLU A 91 -8.02 12.26 9.13
C GLU A 91 -6.52 12.59 9.26
N ASN A 92 -5.65 11.80 8.62
CA ASN A 92 -4.21 12.01 8.60
C ASN A 92 -3.75 12.91 7.43
N GLY A 93 -4.67 13.46 6.64
CA GLY A 93 -4.35 14.29 5.48
C GLY A 93 -3.87 13.51 4.26
N LEU A 94 -4.05 12.18 4.23
CA LEU A 94 -3.66 11.32 3.11
C LEU A 94 -4.86 11.07 2.20
N ILE A 95 -4.58 10.80 0.92
CA ILE A 95 -5.61 10.44 -0.05
C ILE A 95 -6.20 9.07 0.31
N ASP A 96 -7.52 8.97 0.25
CA ASP A 96 -8.32 7.81 0.64
C ASP A 96 -9.22 7.38 -0.52
N TYR A 97 -9.10 6.10 -0.89
CA TYR A 97 -9.87 5.44 -1.95
C TYR A 97 -10.76 4.31 -1.42
N THR A 98 -10.94 4.21 -0.10
CA THR A 98 -11.71 3.15 0.55
C THR A 98 -13.22 3.30 0.36
N GLY A 99 -13.68 4.48 -0.08
CA GLY A 99 -15.11 4.76 -0.23
C GLY A 99 -15.86 4.79 1.10
N THR A 100 -15.15 4.84 2.24
CA THR A 100 -15.77 4.88 3.56
C THR A 100 -16.43 6.24 3.78
N ASN A 101 -17.68 6.21 4.25
CA ASN A 101 -18.56 7.36 4.37
C ASN A 101 -18.20 8.15 5.65
N THR A 102 -17.03 8.79 5.66
CA THR A 102 -16.76 9.85 6.64
C THR A 102 -17.74 11.00 6.38
N LYS A 103 -18.13 11.73 7.43
CA LYS A 103 -19.08 12.85 7.32
C LYS A 103 -18.51 13.89 6.37
N ARG A 104 -18.94 13.86 5.10
CA ARG A 104 -18.51 14.82 4.08
C ARG A 104 -19.29 16.12 4.22
N ASP A 105 -18.60 17.24 4.01
CA ASP A 105 -19.25 18.55 3.87
C ASP A 105 -20.10 18.63 2.58
N TYR A 106 -19.90 17.70 1.64
CA TYR A 106 -20.63 17.63 0.38
C TYR A 106 -20.92 16.17 -0.04
N PRO A 107 -22.10 15.86 -0.62
CA PRO A 107 -22.45 14.51 -0.99
C PRO A 107 -21.49 13.86 -2.01
N SER A 108 -21.48 12.52 -2.07
CA SER A 108 -20.79 11.78 -3.14
C SER A 108 -21.29 12.19 -4.51
N GLY A 109 -20.36 12.42 -5.42
CA GLY A 109 -20.68 12.64 -6.84
C GLY A 109 -21.19 14.04 -7.16
N SER A 110 -21.22 14.96 -6.21
CA SER A 110 -21.66 16.32 -6.50
C SER A 110 -20.52 17.25 -6.97
N CYS A 111 -19.28 16.74 -7.02
CA CYS A 111 -18.20 17.37 -7.80
C CYS A 111 -18.65 17.41 -9.27
N LYS A 112 -19.16 18.57 -9.68
CA LYS A 112 -19.47 18.88 -11.07
C LYS A 112 -18.14 19.22 -11.74
N ILE A 113 -17.66 18.29 -12.55
CA ILE A 113 -16.60 18.54 -13.54
C ILE A 113 -17.24 19.29 -14.72
#